data_AF-A0A2H0UFA8-F1
#
_entry.id   AF-A0A2H0UFA8-F1
#
_cell.length_a   1.000
_cell.length_b   1.000
_cell.length_c   1.000
_cell.angle_alpha   90.00
_cell.angle_beta   90.00
_cell.angle_gamma   90.00
#
_symmetry.space_group_name_H-M   'P 1'
#
loop_
_entity.id
_entity.type
_entity.pdbx_description
1 polymer ?
#
loop_
_entity_poly.entity_id
_entity_poly.type
_entity_poly.pdbx_seq_one_letter_code
_entity_poly.pdbx_strand_id
1 'polypeptide(L)'
;IRTRITSRLEQGMLEEAKKLNREGLTFERMDDLGLEYRYMARHLKGDISYDEMCQAIERESVRYARRQMTWFKRNKEILWFRPEETEKMIEYIEERVNE
;
A
#
# COMPACT_ATOMS: atom_id res chain seq x y z
N ILE A 1 9.21 2.37 -1.25
CA ILE A 1 8.28 1.38 -0.64
C ILE A 1 8.76 0.95 0.74
N ARG A 2 9.93 0.32 0.88
CA ARG A 2 10.50 -0.05 2.19
C ARG A 2 10.46 1.09 3.21
N THR A 3 11.04 2.24 2.87
CA THR A 3 11.06 3.44 3.73
C THR A 3 9.66 3.85 4.20
N ARG A 4 8.66 3.79 3.32
CA ARG A 4 7.26 4.10 3.66
C ARG A 4 6.71 3.10 4.68
N ILE A 5 6.97 1.80 4.49
CA ILE A 5 6.47 0.76 5.38
C ILE A 5 7.09 0.90 6.76
N THR A 6 8.41 1.08 6.84
CA THR A 6 9.13 1.34 8.09
C THR A 6 8.55 2.54 8.81
N SER A 7 8.43 3.68 8.12
CA SER A 7 7.85 4.90 8.71
C SER A 7 6.42 4.71 9.21
N ARG A 8 5.56 3.98 8.49
CA ARG A 8 4.19 3.71 8.93
C ARG A 8 4.14 2.81 10.16
N LEU A 9 5.02 1.81 10.23
CA LEU A 9 5.13 0.93 11.41
C LEU A 9 5.57 1.74 12.64
N GLU A 10 6.56 2.61 12.48
CA GLU A 10 7.02 3.53 13.54
C GLU A 10 5.93 4.52 13.97
N GLN A 11 5.07 4.95 13.04
CA GLN A 11 3.91 5.82 13.31
C GLN A 11 2.71 5.08 13.91
N GLY A 12 2.83 3.79 14.24
CA GLY A 12 1.78 3.05 14.95
C GLY A 12 0.77 2.33 14.07
N MET A 13 1.10 2.00 12.81
CA MET A 13 0.22 1.21 11.92
C MET A 13 -0.20 -0.14 12.54
N LEU A 14 0.70 -0.80 13.28
CA LEU A 14 0.34 -2.05 13.97
C LEU A 14 -0.61 -1.80 15.16
N GLU A 15 -0.45 -0.67 15.85
CA GLU A 15 -1.33 -0.29 16.96
C GLU A 15 -2.74 0.07 16.48
N GLU A 16 -2.84 0.73 15.32
CA GLU A 16 -4.10 0.94 14.61
C GLU A 16 -4.78 -0.41 14.29
N ALA A 17 -4.05 -1.37 13.73
CA ALA A 17 -4.58 -2.70 13.43
C ALA A 17 -5.08 -3.45 14.68
N LYS A 18 -4.31 -3.38 15.79
CA LYS A 18 -4.74 -3.93 17.08
C LYS A 18 -6.02 -3.25 17.59
N LYS A 19 -6.12 -1.92 17.46
CA LYS A 19 -7.31 -1.16 17.87
C LYS A 19 -8.54 -1.60 17.08
N LEU A 20 -8.43 -1.67 15.75
CA LEU A 20 -9.53 -2.12 14.89
C LEU A 20 -10.00 -3.53 15.23
N ASN A 21 -9.06 -4.43 15.55
CA ASN A 21 -9.42 -5.77 15.99
C ASN A 21 -10.19 -5.77 17.31
N ARG A 22 -9.76 -4.98 18.30
CA ARG A 22 -10.49 -4.79 19.56
C ARG A 22 -11.89 -4.19 19.37
N GLU A 23 -12.07 -3.37 18.34
CA GLU A 23 -13.35 -2.74 17.97
C GLU A 23 -14.27 -3.68 17.16
N GLY A 24 -13.84 -4.91 16.87
CA GLY A 24 -14.67 -5.96 16.27
C GLY A 24 -14.25 -6.41 14.88
N LEU A 25 -13.16 -5.87 14.31
CA LEU A 25 -12.63 -6.34 13.03
C LEU A 25 -11.94 -7.70 13.19
N THR A 26 -12.53 -8.76 12.66
CA THR A 26 -11.98 -10.12 12.80
C THR A 26 -10.64 -10.30 12.07
N PHE A 27 -9.80 -11.22 12.55
CA PHE A 27 -8.52 -11.51 11.90
C PHE A 27 -8.71 -12.10 10.50
N GLU A 28 -9.77 -12.89 10.29
CA GLU A 28 -10.16 -13.41 8.99
C GLU A 28 -10.43 -12.25 8.03
N ARG A 29 -11.20 -11.24 8.48
CA ARG A 29 -11.50 -10.08 7.65
C ARG A 29 -10.24 -9.27 7.34
N MET A 30 -9.33 -9.13 8.29
CA MET A 30 -8.03 -8.48 8.07
C MET A 30 -7.17 -9.25 7.06
N ASP A 31 -7.17 -10.59 7.09
CA ASP A 31 -6.47 -11.43 6.11
C ASP A 31 -7.03 -11.27 4.69
N ASP A 32 -8.36 -11.16 4.58
CA ASP A 32 -9.06 -10.94 3.31
C ASP A 32 -8.78 -9.57 2.69
N LEU A 33 -8.62 -8.51 3.49
CA LEU A 33 -8.24 -7.18 3.01
C LEU A 33 -6.87 -7.19 2.31
N GLY A 34 -6.00 -8.15 2.65
CA GLY A 34 -4.72 -8.35 1.98
C GLY A 34 -3.63 -7.38 2.45
N LEU A 35 -2.51 -7.42 1.73
CA LEU A 35 -1.32 -6.56 1.93
C LEU A 35 -0.96 -6.35 3.42
N GLU A 36 -0.92 -5.12 3.90
CA GLU A 36 -0.53 -4.76 5.27
C GLU A 36 -1.41 -5.48 6.31
N TYR A 37 -2.73 -5.40 6.20
CA TYR A 37 -3.66 -5.97 7.18
C TYR A 37 -3.53 -7.49 7.30
N ARG A 38 -3.28 -8.18 6.18
CA ARG A 38 -3.08 -9.62 6.17
C ARG A 38 -1.92 -10.07 7.03
N TYR A 39 -0.76 -9.46 6.83
CA TYR A 39 0.42 -9.86 7.56
C TYR A 39 0.39 -9.38 9.01
N MET A 40 -0.22 -8.22 9.28
CA MET A 40 -0.49 -7.79 10.66
C MET A 40 -1.43 -8.77 11.38
N ALA A 41 -2.49 -9.26 10.74
CA ALA A 41 -3.39 -10.25 11.34
C ALA A 41 -2.66 -11.56 11.69
N ARG A 42 -1.84 -12.08 10.77
CA ARG A 42 -1.02 -13.28 11.00
C ARG A 42 -0.03 -13.08 12.15
N HIS A 43 0.60 -11.92 12.22
CA HIS A 43 1.48 -11.59 13.33
C HIS A 43 0.73 -11.50 14.66
N LEU A 44 -0.40 -10.81 14.69
CA LEU A 44 -1.22 -10.64 15.90
C LEU A 44 -1.82 -11.96 16.41
N LYS A 45 -2.05 -12.93 15.53
CA LYS A 45 -2.42 -14.32 15.90
C LYS A 45 -1.25 -15.16 16.42
N GLY A 46 -0.01 -14.71 16.24
CA GLY A 46 1.20 -15.46 16.57
C GLY A 46 1.66 -16.42 15.48
N ASP A 47 1.08 -16.37 14.27
CA ASP A 47 1.42 -17.28 13.16
C ASP A 47 2.81 -16.96 12.55
N ILE A 48 3.23 -15.69 12.63
CA ILE A 48 4.52 -15.21 12.11
C ILE A 48 5.15 -14.19 13.06
N SER A 49 6.48 -14.13 13.07
CA SER A 49 7.23 -13.12 13.80
C SER A 49 7.03 -11.71 13.22
N TYR A 50 7.40 -10.70 14.00
CA TYR A 50 7.36 -9.30 13.57
C TYR A 50 8.25 -9.05 12.34
N ASP A 51 9.43 -9.66 12.29
CA ASP A 51 10.36 -9.50 11.18
C ASP A 51 9.82 -10.16 9.91
N GLU A 52 9.24 -11.36 10.02
CA GLU A 52 8.58 -12.03 8.90
C GLU A 52 7.40 -11.23 8.37
N MET A 53 6.60 -10.61 9.26
CA MET A 53 5.54 -9.68 8.89
C MET A 53 6.09 -8.51 8.08
N CYS A 54 7.12 -7.83 8.58
CA CYS A 54 7.73 -6.67 7.91
C CYS A 54 8.24 -7.04 6.51
N GLN A 55 8.97 -8.14 6.40
CA GLN A 55 9.50 -8.63 5.13
C GLN A 55 8.38 -9.01 4.15
N ALA A 56 7.31 -9.66 4.64
CA ALA A 56 6.19 -10.07 3.81
C ALA A 56 5.41 -8.86 3.26
N ILE A 57 5.14 -7.85 4.11
CA ILE A 57 4.48 -6.61 3.70
C ILE A 57 5.31 -5.91 2.61
N GLU A 58 6.62 -5.80 2.80
CA GLU A 58 7.49 -5.17 1.80
C GLU A 58 7.46 -5.91 0.47
N ARG A 59 7.70 -7.23 0.51
CA ARG A 59 7.74 -8.07 -0.69
C ARG A 59 6.43 -7.99 -1.48
N GLU A 60 5.30 -8.14 -0.80
CA GLU A 60 4.01 -8.12 -1.47
C GLU A 60 3.62 -6.72 -1.96
N SER A 61 4.02 -5.66 -1.26
CA SER A 61 3.84 -4.27 -1.73
C SER A 61 4.61 -4.02 -3.03
N VAL A 62 5.85 -4.51 -3.15
CA VAL A 62 6.64 -4.42 -4.38
C VAL A 62 5.99 -5.21 -5.51
N ARG A 63 5.55 -6.44 -5.23
CA ARG A 63 4.84 -7.28 -6.22
C ARG A 63 3.55 -6.61 -6.69
N TYR A 64 2.79 -6.02 -5.77
CA TYR A 64 1.56 -5.30 -6.09
C TYR A 64 1.83 -4.09 -6.98
N ALA A 65 2.82 -3.25 -6.64
CA ALA A 65 3.21 -2.10 -7.47
C ALA A 65 3.64 -2.51 -8.90
N ARG A 66 4.38 -3.63 -9.04
CA ARG A 66 4.75 -4.19 -10.36
C ARG A 66 3.52 -4.66 -11.16
N ARG A 67 2.54 -5.28 -10.50
CA ARG A 67 1.28 -5.68 -11.14
C ARG A 67 0.46 -4.46 -11.58
N GLN A 68 0.37 -3.43 -10.74
CA GLN A 68 -0.29 -2.16 -11.10
C GLN A 68 0.35 -1.56 -12.35
N MET A 69 1.68 -1.44 -12.38
CA MET A 69 2.41 -0.94 -13.55
C MET A 69 2.15 -1.78 -14.82
N THR A 70 2.14 -3.10 -14.69
CA THR A 70 1.83 -4.00 -15.81
C THR A 70 0.42 -3.80 -16.33
N TRP A 71 -0.55 -3.61 -15.43
CA TRP A 71 -1.95 -3.37 -15.79
C TRP A 71 -2.11 -2.01 -16.49
N PHE A 72 -1.55 -0.94 -15.93
CA PHE A 72 -1.63 0.40 -16.52
C PHE A 72 -0.96 0.49 -17.89
N LYS A 73 0.19 -0.17 -18.12
CA LYS A 73 0.89 -0.17 -19.42
C LYS A 73 0.06 -0.72 -20.59
N ARG A 74 -1.05 -1.42 -20.31
CA ARG A 74 -2.00 -1.92 -21.32
C ARG A 74 -2.81 -0.77 -21.94
N ASN A 75 -3.12 0.27 -21.17
CA ASN A 75 -3.80 1.44 -21.68
C ASN A 75 -2.77 2.40 -22.31
N LYS A 76 -2.94 2.68 -23.61
CA LYS A 76 -2.07 3.59 -24.38
C LYS A 76 -2.48 5.06 -24.28
N GLU A 77 -3.68 5.34 -23.77
CA GLU A 77 -4.19 6.70 -23.56
C GLU A 77 -3.65 7.33 -22.27
N ILE A 78 -3.03 6.54 -21.38
CA ILE A 78 -2.39 7.06 -20.18
C ILE A 78 -1.17 7.88 -20.57
N LEU A 79 -1.22 9.18 -20.28
CA LEU A 79 -0.05 10.05 -20.27
C LEU A 79 0.72 9.85 -18.96
N TRP A 80 2.00 9.53 -19.06
CA TRP A 80 2.86 9.21 -17.92
C TRP A 80 3.74 10.40 -17.54
N PHE A 81 3.80 10.67 -16.24
CA PHE A 81 4.69 11.65 -15.63
C PHE A 81 5.62 10.98 -14.62
N ARG A 82 6.80 11.54 -14.42
CA ARG A 82 7.64 11.18 -13.28
C ARG A 82 7.14 11.89 -12.02
N PRO A 83 7.32 11.31 -10.82
CA PRO A 83 6.84 11.91 -9.57
C PRO A 83 7.35 13.34 -9.33
N GLU A 84 8.50 13.69 -9.89
CA GLU A 84 9.13 15.01 -9.72
C GLU A 84 8.59 16.07 -10.69
N GLU A 85 7.77 15.69 -11.69
CA GLU A 85 7.27 16.60 -12.74
C GLU A 85 5.94 17.27 -12.34
N THR A 86 5.87 17.82 -11.13
CA THR A 86 4.63 18.38 -10.56
C THR A 86 4.08 19.54 -11.38
N GLU A 87 4.94 20.45 -11.82
CA GLU A 87 4.53 21.61 -12.62
C GLU A 87 3.91 21.17 -13.95
N LYS A 88 4.54 20.23 -14.66
CA LYS A 88 4.03 19.70 -15.92
C LYS A 88 2.69 18.98 -15.74
N MET A 89 2.51 18.28 -14.63
CA MET A 89 1.24 17.62 -14.30
C MET A 89 0.12 18.65 -14.11
N ILE A 90 0.42 19.76 -13.42
CA ILE A 90 -0.55 20.85 -13.19
C ILE A 90 -0.90 21.52 -14.52
N GLU A 91 0.10 21.93 -15.31
CA GLU A 91 -0.10 22.55 -16.63
C GLU A 91 -1.00 21.68 -17.53
N TYR A 92 -0.70 20.37 -17.62
CA TYR A 92 -1.51 19.44 -18.41
C TYR A 92 -2.97 19.35 -17.93
N ILE A 93 -3.21 19.39 -16.62
CA ILE A 93 -4.57 19.35 -16.07
C ILE A 93 -5.29 20.67 -16.36
N GLU A 94 -4.64 21.81 -16.21
CA GLU A 94 -5.23 23.13 -16.46
C GLU A 94 -5.62 23.30 -17.93
N GLU A 95 -4.79 22.86 -18.88
CA GLU A 95 -5.13 22.87 -20.31
C GLU A 95 -6.39 22.04 -20.59
N ARG A 96 -6.50 20.84 -20.01
CA ARG A 96 -7.62 19.91 -20.20
C ARG A 96 -8.94 20.37 -19.57
N VAL A 97 -8.88 21.16 -18.51
CA VAL A 97 -10.07 21.64 -17.79
C VAL A 97 -10.66 22.89 -18.45
N ASN A 98 -9.84 23.67 -19.16
CA ASN A 98 -10.24 24.89 -19.86
C ASN A 98 -10.69 24.63 -21.33
N GLU A 99 -10.52 23.41 -21.84
CA GLU A 99 -11.16 22.91 -23.09
C GLU A 99 -12.65 22.57 -22.88
#